data_AF-A0A7C5C2H1-F1
#
_entry.id   AF-A0A7C5C2H1-F1
#
_cell.length_a   1.000
_cell.length_b   1.000
_cell.length_c   1.000
_cell.angle_alpha   90.00
_cell.angle_beta   90.00
_cell.angle_gamma   90.00
#
_symmetry.space_group_name_H-M   'P 1'
#
loop_
_entity.id
_entity.type
_entity.pdbx_description
1 polymer ?
#
loop_
_entity_poly.entity_id
_entity_poly.type
_entity_poly.pdbx_seq_one_letter_code
_entity_poly.pdbx_strand_id
1 'polypeptide(L)'
;IQAPIVEGEYEIITVMDFENPKLGKKEIRLITVVDPEGYVYERNGDKETRIPGAIVSLYWLNPETKQYELWPAKEYQQENPQITDVRGTYSFLVPEGHYYLRVEAPGYLVYEGKPFQVKEDSGVHINIELKTKHWWLKLVDWKTVLLVVVTILLLYNFYRDKIRDKAMKSKIYE
;
A
#
# COMPACT_ATOMS: atom_id res chain seq x y z
N ILE A 1 -14.59 -27.12 14.13
CA ILE A 1 -15.32 -26.02 13.46
C ILE A 1 -14.26 -25.08 12.93
N GLN A 2 -14.26 -24.77 11.64
CA GLN A 2 -13.32 -23.79 11.08
C GLN A 2 -13.93 -22.39 11.22
N ALA A 3 -13.10 -21.41 11.59
CA ALA A 3 -13.52 -20.02 11.65
C ALA A 3 -13.86 -19.51 10.23
N PRO A 4 -14.81 -18.57 10.11
CA PRO A 4 -15.07 -17.89 8.84
C PRO A 4 -13.82 -17.14 8.36
N ILE A 5 -13.61 -17.15 7.04
CA ILE A 5 -12.42 -16.55 6.39
C ILE A 5 -12.70 -15.14 5.86
N VAL A 6 -13.96 -14.71 5.91
CA VAL A 6 -14.43 -13.44 5.39
C VAL A 6 -14.57 -12.47 6.56
N GLU A 7 -14.16 -11.21 6.37
CA GLU A 7 -14.35 -10.15 7.35
C GLU A 7 -15.83 -9.98 7.73
N GLY A 8 -16.10 -9.69 9.01
CA GLY A 8 -17.45 -9.44 9.50
C GLY A 8 -17.74 -9.97 10.91
N GLU A 9 -18.93 -9.66 11.39
CA GLU A 9 -19.45 -10.18 12.65
C GLU A 9 -20.19 -11.50 12.40
N TYR A 10 -19.86 -12.52 13.19
CA TYR A 10 -20.50 -13.83 13.13
C TYR A 10 -21.11 -14.18 14.47
N GLU A 11 -22.36 -14.64 14.44
CA GLU A 11 -23.01 -15.27 15.59
C GLU A 11 -22.81 -16.79 15.48
N ILE A 12 -22.03 -17.35 16.41
CA ILE A 12 -21.89 -18.79 16.59
C ILE A 12 -23.00 -19.24 17.54
N ILE A 13 -23.97 -19.99 17.01
CA ILE A 13 -25.05 -20.59 17.78
C ILE A 13 -24.72 -22.07 18.03
N THR A 14 -24.44 -22.42 19.28
CA THR A 14 -24.27 -23.81 19.70
C THR A 14 -25.58 -24.32 20.27
N VAL A 15 -26.20 -25.28 19.57
CA VAL A 15 -27.44 -25.94 20.01
C VAL A 15 -27.08 -27.30 20.62
N MET A 16 -27.40 -27.49 21.90
CA MET A 16 -27.30 -28.77 22.60
C MET A 16 -28.69 -29.40 22.70
N ASP A 17 -28.86 -30.54 22.03
CA ASP A 17 -30.06 -31.37 22.12
C ASP A 17 -29.77 -32.57 23.01
N PHE A 18 -30.37 -32.62 24.19
CA PHE A 18 -30.12 -33.66 25.18
C PHE A 18 -31.11 -34.82 25.00
N GLU A 19 -30.61 -36.06 24.98
CA GLU A 19 -31.46 -37.26 24.86
C GLU A 19 -32.51 -37.38 25.97
N ASN A 20 -32.20 -36.83 27.15
CA ASN A 20 -33.16 -36.78 28.25
C ASN A 20 -34.18 -35.66 28.00
N PRO A 21 -35.47 -35.99 27.77
CA PRO A 21 -36.49 -35.00 27.43
C PRO A 21 -36.76 -33.98 28.57
N LYS A 22 -36.34 -34.27 29.82
CA LYS A 22 -36.43 -33.32 30.93
C LYS A 22 -35.40 -32.18 30.88
N LEU A 23 -34.31 -32.34 30.12
CA LEU A 23 -33.25 -31.33 30.01
C LEU A 23 -33.51 -30.30 28.89
N GLY A 24 -34.38 -30.64 27.94
CA GLY A 24 -34.77 -29.77 26.84
C GLY A 24 -33.61 -29.41 25.90
N LYS A 25 -33.84 -28.45 25.00
CA LYS A 25 -32.78 -27.86 24.15
C LYS A 25 -32.14 -26.68 24.87
N LYS A 26 -30.82 -26.56 24.75
CA LYS A 26 -30.07 -25.38 25.23
C LYS A 26 -29.31 -24.75 24.08
N GLU A 27 -29.34 -23.43 24.03
CA GLU A 27 -28.61 -22.63 23.03
C GLU A 27 -27.58 -21.76 23.72
N ILE A 28 -26.35 -21.75 23.20
CA ILE A 28 -25.30 -20.81 23.58
C ILE A 28 -25.01 -19.94 22.35
N ARG A 29 -25.00 -18.63 22.54
CA ARG A 29 -24.70 -17.64 21.50
C ARG A 29 -23.36 -16.99 21.81
N LEU A 30 -22.46 -16.97 20.83
CA LEU A 30 -21.17 -16.31 20.91
C LEU A 30 -21.04 -15.38 19.70
N ILE A 31 -20.67 -14.12 19.92
CA ILE A 31 -20.34 -13.18 18.84
C ILE A 31 -18.82 -13.24 18.64
N THR A 32 -18.39 -13.43 17.39
CA THR A 32 -16.99 -13.36 16.99
C THR A 32 -16.85 -12.33 15.87
N VAL A 33 -15.83 -11.47 15.97
CA VAL A 33 -15.51 -10.46 14.97
C VAL A 33 -14.28 -10.92 14.21
N VAL A 34 -14.34 -10.92 12.89
CA VAL A 34 -13.19 -11.13 12.00
C VAL A 34 -12.79 -9.77 11.44
N ASP A 35 -11.64 -9.25 11.89
CA ASP A 35 -11.13 -7.94 11.50
C ASP A 35 -10.84 -7.84 9.99
N PRO A 36 -11.11 -6.68 9.36
CA PRO A 36 -10.77 -6.44 7.96
C PRO A 36 -9.25 -6.45 7.75
N GLU A 37 -8.78 -7.13 6.71
CA GLU A 37 -7.36 -7.18 6.35
C GLU A 37 -7.01 -6.02 5.40
N GLY A 38 -5.83 -5.43 5.56
CA GLY A 38 -5.25 -4.55 4.53
C GLY A 38 -4.64 -5.39 3.40
N TYR A 39 -4.56 -4.85 2.19
CA TYR A 39 -3.82 -5.51 1.10
C TYR A 39 -2.87 -4.59 0.34
N VAL A 40 -1.82 -5.18 -0.20
CA VAL A 40 -0.82 -4.52 -1.05
C VAL A 40 -1.08 -4.84 -2.52
N TYR A 41 -1.09 -3.81 -3.37
CA TYR A 41 -1.43 -3.95 -4.78
C TYR A 41 -0.65 -2.99 -5.69
N GLU A 42 -0.55 -3.35 -6.98
CA GLU A 42 -0.18 -2.44 -8.07
C GLU A 42 -1.46 -2.02 -8.81
N ARG A 43 -1.58 -0.73 -9.15
CA ARG A 43 -2.62 -0.25 -10.06
C ARG A 43 -2.05 0.01 -11.45
N ASN A 44 -2.71 -0.53 -12.48
CA ASN A 44 -2.40 -0.27 -13.88
C ASN A 44 -3.69 0.05 -14.64
N GLY A 45 -3.98 1.35 -14.81
CA GLY A 45 -5.29 1.81 -15.26
C GLY A 45 -6.37 1.45 -14.25
N ASP A 46 -7.46 0.83 -14.72
CA ASP A 46 -8.58 0.39 -13.88
C ASP A 46 -8.35 -0.98 -13.22
N LYS A 47 -7.21 -1.62 -13.48
CA LYS A 47 -6.89 -2.95 -12.97
C LYS A 47 -5.99 -2.87 -11.75
N GLU A 48 -6.39 -3.53 -10.67
CA GLU A 48 -5.55 -3.80 -9.51
C GLU A 48 -4.98 -5.21 -9.57
N THR A 49 -3.70 -5.35 -9.23
CA THR A 49 -3.02 -6.66 -9.11
C THR A 49 -2.46 -6.78 -7.71
N ARG A 50 -2.79 -7.86 -7.00
CA ARG A 50 -2.30 -8.11 -5.64
C ARG A 50 -0.80 -8.44 -5.66
N ILE A 51 -0.07 -7.97 -4.67
CA ILE A 51 1.38 -8.18 -4.54
C ILE A 51 1.64 -9.15 -3.38
N PRO A 52 1.89 -10.44 -3.67
CA PRO A 52 2.34 -11.40 -2.67
C PRO A 52 3.82 -11.19 -2.33
N GLY A 53 4.22 -11.56 -1.11
CA GLY A 53 5.62 -11.47 -0.67
C GLY A 53 6.11 -10.05 -0.39
N ALA A 54 5.22 -9.07 -0.30
CA ALA A 54 5.57 -7.72 0.14
C ALA A 54 5.84 -7.73 1.64
N ILE A 55 6.89 -7.04 2.07
CA ILE A 55 7.26 -6.89 3.48
C ILE A 55 6.57 -5.64 4.00
N VAL A 56 5.62 -5.82 4.91
CA VAL A 56 4.86 -4.75 5.56
C VAL A 56 5.38 -4.58 6.98
N SER A 57 5.98 -3.42 7.25
CA SER A 57 6.51 -3.05 8.56
C SER A 57 5.63 -1.98 9.19
N LEU A 58 5.14 -2.23 10.40
CA LEU A 58 4.40 -1.23 11.17
C LEU A 58 5.34 -0.52 12.14
N TYR A 59 5.32 0.81 12.13
CA TYR A 59 6.06 1.65 13.05
C TYR A 59 5.09 2.35 13.98
N TRP A 60 5.46 2.49 15.24
CA TRP A 60 4.67 3.19 16.26
C TRP A 60 5.47 4.38 16.81
N LEU A 61 4.76 5.43 17.20
CA LEU A 61 5.35 6.53 17.94
C LEU A 61 5.55 6.07 19.39
N ASN A 62 6.78 5.72 19.73
CA ASN A 62 7.11 5.26 21.07
C ASN A 62 6.86 6.42 22.07
N PRO A 63 5.98 6.21 23.09
CA PRO A 63 5.61 7.25 24.03
C PRO A 63 6.77 7.67 24.95
N GLU A 64 7.79 6.83 25.11
CA GLU A 64 8.98 7.11 25.93
C GLU A 64 10.03 7.89 25.15
N THR A 65 10.41 7.41 23.96
CA THR A 65 11.49 8.02 23.15
C THR A 65 11.01 9.16 22.27
N LYS A 66 9.69 9.28 22.06
CA LYS A 66 9.04 10.23 21.14
C LYS A 66 9.52 10.09 19.69
N GLN A 67 10.02 8.91 19.31
CA GLN A 67 10.46 8.60 17.95
C GLN A 67 9.64 7.44 17.39
N TYR A 68 9.58 7.37 16.06
CA TYR A 68 8.99 6.22 15.40
C TYR A 68 9.95 5.05 15.38
N GLU A 69 9.50 3.93 15.92
CA GLU A 69 10.28 2.70 16.05
C GLU A 69 9.45 1.54 15.51
N LEU A 70 10.10 0.40 15.23
CA LEU A 70 9.36 -0.79 14.80
C LEU A 70 8.43 -1.23 15.95
N TRP A 71 7.14 -1.40 15.66
CA TRP A 71 6.17 -1.76 16.68
C TRP A 71 6.48 -3.16 17.27
N PRO A 72 6.57 -3.32 18.61
CA PRO A 72 6.99 -4.56 19.27
C PRO A 72 5.90 -5.65 19.27
N ALA A 73 5.53 -6.13 18.07
CA ALA A 73 4.43 -7.07 17.85
C ALA A 73 4.53 -8.37 18.67
N LYS A 74 5.75 -8.80 19.04
CA LYS A 74 5.96 -10.01 19.84
C LYS A 74 5.30 -9.96 21.21
N GLU A 75 5.18 -8.77 21.81
CA GLU A 75 4.48 -8.57 23.08
C GLU A 75 2.98 -8.86 22.96
N TYR A 76 2.44 -8.78 21.74
CA TYR A 76 1.05 -9.00 21.38
C TYR A 76 0.85 -10.32 20.62
N GLN A 77 1.81 -11.26 20.68
CA GLN A 77 1.77 -12.55 19.98
C GLN A 77 1.61 -12.42 18.46
N GLN A 78 2.09 -11.32 17.89
CA GLN A 78 2.08 -11.03 16.45
C GLN A 78 3.52 -10.91 15.91
N GLU A 79 3.63 -10.91 14.59
CA GLU A 79 4.90 -10.69 13.89
C GLU A 79 4.94 -9.30 13.26
N ASN A 80 6.12 -8.69 13.24
CA ASN A 80 6.42 -7.45 12.55
C ASN A 80 7.91 -7.45 12.19
N PRO A 81 8.29 -7.34 10.91
CA PRO A 81 7.43 -7.17 9.73
C PRO A 81 6.55 -8.40 9.39
N GLN A 82 5.45 -8.17 8.68
CA GLN A 82 4.63 -9.23 8.08
C GLN A 82 4.93 -9.37 6.58
N ILE A 83 4.82 -10.58 6.05
CA ILE A 83 4.97 -10.85 4.62
C ILE A 83 3.58 -11.14 4.05
N THR A 84 3.20 -10.43 2.99
CA THR A 84 1.88 -10.62 2.38
C THR A 84 1.72 -12.00 1.76
N ASP A 85 0.53 -12.56 1.90
CA ASP A 85 0.16 -13.87 1.38
C ASP A 85 -0.12 -13.84 -0.15
N VAL A 86 -0.64 -14.94 -0.71
CA VAL A 86 -1.03 -15.03 -2.12
C VAL A 86 -2.13 -14.04 -2.53
N ARG A 87 -2.91 -13.53 -1.57
CA ARG A 87 -3.96 -12.52 -1.76
C ARG A 87 -3.41 -11.10 -1.57
N GLY A 88 -2.14 -10.96 -1.19
CA GLY A 88 -1.48 -9.70 -0.92
C GLY A 88 -1.90 -9.09 0.42
N THR A 89 -2.47 -9.86 1.35
CA THR A 89 -3.05 -9.34 2.59
C THR A 89 -2.07 -9.29 3.76
N TYR A 90 -2.35 -8.42 4.72
CA TYR A 90 -1.67 -8.28 6.00
C TYR A 90 -2.66 -7.76 7.06
N SER A 91 -2.37 -7.97 8.35
CA SER A 91 -3.24 -7.47 9.43
C SER A 91 -2.45 -7.22 10.71
N PHE A 92 -2.61 -6.04 11.29
CA PHE A 92 -2.05 -5.70 12.61
C PHE A 92 -3.16 -5.31 13.58
N LEU A 93 -3.16 -5.97 14.73
CA LEU A 93 -3.98 -5.62 15.88
C LEU A 93 -3.12 -4.87 16.88
N VAL A 94 -3.30 -3.55 16.95
CA VAL A 94 -2.45 -2.66 17.76
C VAL A 94 -3.28 -1.89 18.78
N PRO A 95 -2.69 -1.52 19.94
CA PRO A 95 -3.35 -0.63 20.89
C PRO A 95 -3.49 0.79 20.32
N GLU A 96 -4.28 1.63 21.00
CA GLU A 96 -4.39 3.06 20.67
C GLU A 96 -3.00 3.71 20.59
N GLY A 97 -2.79 4.52 19.56
CA GLY A 97 -1.49 5.16 19.33
C GLY A 97 -1.36 5.79 17.95
N HIS A 98 -0.17 6.29 17.66
CA HIS A 98 0.18 6.84 16.34
C HIS A 98 1.11 5.89 15.63
N TYR A 99 0.79 5.57 14.38
CA TYR A 99 1.49 4.57 13.61
C TYR A 99 1.72 5.04 12.17
N TYR A 100 2.69 4.45 11.50
CA TYR A 100 2.76 4.50 10.04
C TYR A 100 3.21 3.14 9.50
N LEU A 101 2.93 2.91 8.21
CA LEU A 101 3.29 1.69 7.52
C LEU A 101 4.41 1.96 6.52
N ARG A 102 5.38 1.05 6.47
CA ARG A 102 6.42 1.01 5.45
C ARG A 102 6.32 -0.32 4.71
N VAL A 103 6.29 -0.27 3.39
CA VAL A 103 6.15 -1.47 2.56
C VAL A 103 7.26 -1.56 1.53
N GLU A 104 7.84 -2.75 1.43
CA GLU A 104 8.91 -3.08 0.50
C GLU A 104 8.57 -4.33 -0.30
N ALA A 105 8.75 -4.27 -1.61
CA ALA A 105 8.59 -5.42 -2.49
C ALA A 105 9.60 -5.36 -3.64
N PRO A 106 10.17 -6.51 -4.08
CA PRO A 106 11.07 -6.55 -5.23
C PRO A 106 10.44 -5.94 -6.49
N GLY A 107 11.15 -5.02 -7.15
CA GLY A 107 10.67 -4.34 -8.37
C GLY A 107 9.81 -3.10 -8.12
N TYR A 108 9.47 -2.79 -6.87
CA TYR A 108 8.68 -1.63 -6.49
C TYR A 108 9.52 -0.55 -5.78
N LEU A 109 9.00 0.68 -5.77
CA LEU A 109 9.48 1.74 -4.89
C LEU A 109 9.04 1.45 -3.46
N VAL A 110 9.89 1.78 -2.50
CA VAL A 110 9.53 1.70 -1.07
C VAL A 110 8.37 2.66 -0.83
N TYR A 111 7.31 2.14 -0.23
CA TYR A 111 6.18 2.95 0.22
C TYR A 111 6.40 3.32 1.68
N GLU A 112 6.24 4.60 1.98
CA GLU A 112 6.22 5.12 3.35
C GLU A 112 4.91 5.90 3.52
N GLY A 113 4.06 5.38 4.39
CA GLY A 113 2.74 5.94 4.67
C GLY A 113 2.83 7.19 5.52
N LYS A 114 1.79 8.02 5.46
CA LYS A 114 1.64 9.12 6.43
C LYS A 114 1.27 8.54 7.80
N PRO A 115 1.73 9.16 8.90
CA PRO A 115 1.26 8.79 10.22
C PRO A 115 -0.26 8.88 10.35
N PHE A 116 -0.86 7.91 11.04
CA PHE A 116 -2.27 7.83 11.35
C PHE A 116 -2.48 7.46 12.82
N GLN A 117 -3.62 7.84 13.38
CA GLN A 117 -3.99 7.50 14.75
C GLN A 117 -4.93 6.30 14.73
N VAL A 118 -4.61 5.28 15.52
CA VAL A 118 -5.50 4.16 15.83
C VAL A 118 -6.23 4.50 17.11
N LYS A 119 -7.57 4.36 17.12
CA LYS A 119 -8.42 4.52 18.30
C LYS A 119 -8.87 3.14 18.80
N GLU A 120 -9.37 3.09 20.03
CA GLU A 120 -9.94 1.89 20.63
C GLU A 120 -10.96 1.25 19.67
N ASP A 121 -10.82 -0.06 19.42
CA ASP A 121 -11.68 -0.89 18.54
C ASP A 121 -11.54 -0.66 17.02
N SER A 122 -10.37 -0.21 16.54
CA SER A 122 -10.11 -0.10 15.09
C SER A 122 -8.79 -0.78 14.69
N GLY A 123 -8.86 -1.93 14.04
CA GLY A 123 -7.70 -2.61 13.45
C GLY A 123 -7.03 -1.81 12.32
N VAL A 124 -5.80 -2.17 11.96
CA VAL A 124 -5.07 -1.50 10.85
C VAL A 124 -5.31 -2.23 9.53
N HIS A 125 -6.21 -1.69 8.70
CA HIS A 125 -6.69 -2.32 7.45
C HIS A 125 -6.46 -1.47 6.19
N ILE A 126 -5.34 -0.75 6.12
CA ILE A 126 -5.06 0.19 5.03
C ILE A 126 -4.67 -0.55 3.74
N ASN A 127 -5.29 -0.19 2.61
CA ASN A 127 -4.89 -0.72 1.30
C ASN A 127 -3.75 0.11 0.71
N ILE A 128 -2.65 -0.55 0.33
CA ILE A 128 -1.39 0.11 -0.06
C ILE A 128 -1.10 -0.12 -1.54
N GLU A 129 -1.09 0.97 -2.30
CA GLU A 129 -0.67 0.95 -3.71
C GLU A 129 0.86 1.11 -3.82
N LEU A 130 1.54 0.13 -4.39
CA LEU A 130 2.95 0.23 -4.74
C LEU A 130 3.13 0.66 -6.20
N LYS A 131 4.14 1.52 -6.42
CA LYS A 131 4.56 1.93 -7.77
C LYS A 131 5.80 1.17 -8.18
N THR A 132 5.84 0.67 -9.41
CA THR A 132 7.02 0.01 -9.96
C THR A 132 8.20 0.98 -10.10
N LYS A 133 9.44 0.50 -9.95
CA LYS A 133 10.64 1.37 -10.08
C LYS A 133 10.72 2.06 -11.44
N HIS A 134 10.24 1.40 -12.49
CA HIS A 134 10.26 1.90 -13.86
C HIS A 134 8.95 2.56 -14.30
N TRP A 135 8.10 3.00 -13.36
CA TRP A 135 6.80 3.61 -13.69
C TRP A 135 6.92 4.81 -14.65
N TRP A 136 8.02 5.56 -14.60
CA TRP A 136 8.26 6.73 -15.44
C TRP A 136 8.31 6.39 -16.93
N LEU A 137 8.68 5.15 -17.30
CA LEU A 137 8.60 4.68 -18.68
C LEU A 137 7.16 4.64 -19.19
N LYS A 138 6.18 4.40 -18.31
CA LYS A 138 4.74 4.43 -18.66
C LYS A 138 4.23 5.85 -18.91
N LEU A 139 4.92 6.89 -18.43
CA LEU A 139 4.54 8.29 -18.63
C LEU A 139 5.01 8.87 -19.97
N VAL A 140 5.90 8.15 -20.69
CA VAL A 140 6.38 8.58 -22.01
C VAL A 140 5.35 8.18 -23.07
N ASP A 141 4.30 8.98 -23.18
CA ASP A 141 3.35 8.91 -24.29
C ASP A 141 4.02 9.37 -25.59
N TRP A 142 3.56 8.85 -26.74
CA TRP A 142 3.99 9.26 -28.08
C TRP A 142 3.87 10.79 -28.27
N LYS A 143 2.87 11.41 -27.63
CA LYS A 143 2.69 12.87 -27.63
C LYS A 143 3.87 13.59 -26.95
N THR A 144 4.37 13.06 -25.84
CA THR A 144 5.53 13.59 -25.11
C THR A 144 6.79 13.46 -25.98
N VAL A 145 6.96 12.32 -26.65
CA VAL A 145 8.07 12.12 -27.60
C VAL A 145 8.00 13.14 -28.75
N LEU A 146 6.82 13.33 -29.34
CA LEU A 146 6.60 14.31 -30.41
C LEU A 146 6.93 15.74 -29.95
N LEU A 147 6.52 16.12 -28.73
CA LEU A 147 6.79 17.45 -28.16
C LEU A 147 8.29 17.67 -27.94
N VAL A 148 9.01 16.66 -27.43
CA VAL A 148 10.47 16.70 -27.29
C VAL A 148 11.15 16.85 -28.66
N VAL A 149 10.72 16.09 -29.67
CA VAL A 149 11.27 16.18 -31.04
C VAL A 149 11.04 17.57 -31.63
N VAL A 150 9.83 18.12 -31.50
CA VAL A 150 9.52 19.49 -31.97
C VAL A 150 10.38 20.52 -31.23
N THR A 151 10.58 20.37 -29.93
CA THR A 151 11.42 21.27 -29.14
C THR A 151 12.88 21.22 -29.60
N ILE A 152 13.42 20.02 -29.86
CA ILE A 152 14.77 19.84 -30.41
C ILE A 152 14.88 20.47 -31.81
N LEU A 153 13.88 20.30 -32.67
CA LEU A 153 13.85 20.92 -34.00
C LEU A 153 13.83 22.45 -33.93
N LEU A 154 13.07 23.02 -32.99
CA LEU A 154 13.05 24.47 -32.76
C LEU A 154 14.39 24.98 -32.24
N LEU A 155 15.00 24.29 -31.28
CA LEU A 155 16.34 24.64 -30.78
C LEU A 155 17.40 24.52 -31.88
N TYR A 156 17.34 23.48 -32.70
CA TYR A 156 18.21 23.30 -33.85
C TYR A 156 18.03 24.44 -34.86
N ASN A 157 16.79 24.80 -35.18
CA ASN A 157 16.49 25.89 -36.10
C ASN A 157 16.99 27.23 -35.54
N PHE A 158 16.70 27.53 -34.27
CA PHE A 158 17.19 28.72 -33.57
C PHE A 158 18.72 28.81 -33.56
N TYR A 159 19.40 27.71 -33.28
CA TYR A 159 20.86 27.67 -33.29
C TYR A 159 21.44 27.90 -34.69
N ARG A 160 20.84 27.27 -35.71
CA ARG A 160 21.22 27.45 -37.12
C ARG A 160 21.02 28.89 -37.59
N ASP A 161 19.91 29.51 -37.19
CA ASP A 161 19.60 30.90 -37.52
C ASP A 161 20.63 31.87 -36.92
N LYS A 162 20.95 31.70 -35.63
CA LYS A 162 21.98 32.48 -34.94
C LYS A 162 23.38 32.35 -35.58
N ILE A 163 23.72 31.18 -36.12
CA ILE A 163 24.97 30.98 -36.87
C ILE A 163 24.94 31.73 -38.20
N ARG A 164 23.82 31.68 -38.93
CA ARG A 164 23.64 32.42 -40.19
C ARG A 164 23.79 33.93 -40.00
N ASP A 165 23.18 34.49 -38.96
CA ASP A 165 23.30 35.92 -38.63
C ASP A 165 24.74 36.34 -38.35
N LYS A 166 25.50 35.49 -37.65
CA LYS A 166 26.91 35.75 -37.35
C LYS A 166 27.78 35.73 -38.61
N ALA A 167 27.55 34.79 -39.52
CA ALA A 167 28.27 34.66 -40.78
C ALA A 167 27.91 35.76 -41.79
N MET A 168 26.67 36.26 -41.77
CA MET A 168 26.25 37.38 -42.62
C MET A 168 26.87 38.70 -42.14
N LYS A 169 26.90 38.94 -40.82
CA LYS A 169 27.57 40.13 -40.27
C LYS A 169 29.06 40.14 -40.58
N SER A 170 29.78 39.02 -40.46
CA SER A 170 31.23 39.01 -40.76
C SER A 170 31.55 39.35 -42.22
N LYS A 171 30.68 38.96 -43.18
CA LYS A 171 30.83 39.31 -44.60
C LYS A 171 30.51 40.76 -44.96
N ILE A 172 29.84 41.50 -44.08
CA ILE A 172 29.48 42.92 -44.31
C ILE A 172 30.59 43.86 -43.81
N TYR A 173 31.49 43.38 -42.94
CA TYR A 173 32.61 44.14 -42.37
C TYR A 173 33.99 43.76 -42.95
N GLU A 174 34.03 42.90 -43.97
CA GLU A 174 35.16 42.69 -44.89
C GLU A 174 34.93 43.50 -46.18
#